data_AF-A0A2H3C2K6-F1
#
_entry.id   AF-A0A2H3C2K6-F1
#
_cell.length_a   1.000
_cell.length_b   1.000
_cell.length_c   1.000
_cell.angle_alpha   90.00
_cell.angle_beta   90.00
_cell.angle_gamma   90.00
#
_symmetry.space_group_name_H-M   'P 1'
#
loop_
_entity.id
_entity.type
_entity.pdbx_description
1 polymer ?
#
loop_
_entity_poly.entity_id
_entity_poly.type
_entity_poly.pdbx_seq_one_letter_code
_entity_poly.pdbx_strand_id
1 'polypeptide(L)'
;MQVPWHKTESVGEMKTSAEDAKKATQAMRYAGLHNVARPDRPGCYALSASPKGYQIGWSDPSGIHISATIAWDYGKGDLLLRYVYSLYTPPSLCNVVDPTVTLADRTTDESPLWNIQFKGKSYTNGRTVFVGEPWSHQTAIYKFENNDVVTMIKDQFQHVDRWFQESELYCKLQGAAGWVTFVDSCDVGLTIGSNSDASARVKKRLLMSSGGEALDKVPTIKIFLMSMYDVLEAHRYGVMKKHVMHRDVSYRNILVNLFGIPAEGPAEPTFVNTLLDSSGKRHPPVALLCDLDNGCVYGEEIESDIIPEHLKSRTGTPMYIARAVETGRLLNASHPFFEPMPEISSKAIAKRYAECYKGDTMRTFRDKEGTCHGGKPDIPRYKETRVNEDQAKAAFYHQPRHDVESVGWCIIAFCLRSQPKDEKVEHSLVLLHKAWGFLTQSGYRLDVLGMTLQDWERALHPRLKFLGMFLFRLCEQMSPEYGFLSPPPPQDHLHEAFQRLILNQIDEMAEDIELDTEKLREVPELRQQKHQGMATSFGPSLGQSSSSPSKRRPTKRSAPSEGKPTATPQKRAKNESSRKARKTR
;
A
#
# COMPACT_ATOMS: atom_id res chain seq x y z
N MET A 1 4.55 -17.37 32.11
CA MET A 1 5.27 -16.10 32.31
C MET A 1 4.36 -15.18 33.11
N GLN A 2 4.84 -14.57 34.21
CA GLN A 2 4.07 -13.58 34.96
C GLN A 2 4.49 -12.18 34.54
N VAL A 3 3.53 -11.29 34.28
CA VAL A 3 3.78 -9.88 33.99
C VAL A 3 3.89 -9.13 35.32
N PRO A 4 4.99 -8.40 35.58
CA PRO A 4 5.11 -7.59 36.79
C PRO A 4 3.97 -6.58 36.88
N TRP A 5 3.43 -6.35 38.08
CA TRP A 5 2.29 -5.46 38.30
C TRP A 5 2.52 -4.03 37.77
N HIS A 6 3.74 -3.50 37.89
CA HIS A 6 4.07 -2.16 37.38
C HIS A 6 4.14 -2.09 35.84
N LYS A 7 4.06 -3.25 35.18
CA LYS A 7 4.01 -3.39 33.72
C LYS A 7 2.62 -3.82 33.25
N THR A 8 1.64 -4.11 34.10
CA THR A 8 0.30 -4.48 33.61
C THR A 8 -0.43 -3.25 33.10
N GLU A 9 -0.89 -3.31 31.85
CA GLU A 9 -1.74 -2.28 31.26
C GLU A 9 -2.96 -2.93 30.60
N SER A 10 -4.08 -2.23 30.65
CA SER A 10 -5.29 -2.57 29.91
C SER A 10 -6.05 -1.28 29.64
N VAL A 11 -6.89 -1.32 28.62
CA VAL A 11 -7.75 -0.20 28.25
C VAL A 11 -9.14 -0.40 28.86
N GLY A 12 -9.69 0.64 29.47
CA GLY A 12 -11.05 0.65 30.00
C GLY A 12 -11.87 1.81 29.44
N GLU A 13 -13.13 1.54 29.10
CA GLU A 13 -14.11 2.55 28.71
C GLU A 13 -15.41 2.33 29.50
N MET A 14 -15.89 3.38 30.18
CA MET A 14 -17.20 3.37 30.85
C MET A 14 -18.17 4.27 30.10
N LYS A 15 -19.30 3.72 29.68
CA LYS A 15 -20.33 4.41 28.92
C LYS A 15 -21.42 4.93 29.83
N THR A 16 -21.93 6.11 29.51
CA THR A 16 -22.95 6.80 30.30
C THR A 16 -24.37 6.36 29.95
N SER A 17 -24.60 5.84 28.73
CA SER A 17 -25.93 5.43 28.26
C SER A 17 -26.05 3.93 28.00
N ALA A 18 -27.28 3.43 28.15
CA ALA A 18 -27.65 2.05 27.86
C ALA A 18 -27.74 1.75 26.35
N GLU A 19 -27.80 2.78 25.49
CA GLU A 19 -27.86 2.62 24.02
C GLU A 19 -26.46 2.45 23.43
N ASP A 20 -25.46 3.10 24.03
CA ASP A 20 -24.04 3.00 23.63
C ASP A 20 -23.40 1.67 24.03
N ALA A 21 -24.04 0.92 24.93
CA ALA A 21 -23.62 -0.39 25.43
C ALA A 21 -23.38 -1.43 24.32
N LYS A 22 -23.96 -1.26 23.13
CA LYS A 22 -23.81 -2.20 22.00
C LYS A 22 -22.48 -2.06 21.22
N LYS A 23 -21.69 -1.01 21.47
CA LYS A 23 -20.55 -0.63 20.61
C LYS A 23 -19.20 -0.66 21.34
N ALA A 24 -18.66 -1.82 21.72
CA ALA A 24 -17.30 -1.92 22.29
C ALA A 24 -16.18 -1.38 21.35
N THR A 25 -16.54 -0.90 20.16
CA THR A 25 -15.67 -0.33 19.13
C THR A 25 -14.69 0.73 19.65
N GLN A 26 -15.08 1.59 20.59
CA GLN A 26 -14.21 2.66 21.08
C GLN A 26 -13.11 2.12 22.01
N ALA A 27 -13.46 1.33 23.04
CA ALA A 27 -12.50 0.58 23.84
C ALA A 27 -11.53 -0.25 22.98
N MET A 28 -12.03 -0.91 21.92
CA MET A 28 -11.16 -1.69 21.03
C MET A 28 -10.26 -0.82 20.14
N ARG A 29 -10.71 0.38 19.74
CA ARG A 29 -9.88 1.34 19.03
C ARG A 29 -8.74 1.85 19.91
N TYR A 30 -9.02 2.12 21.18
CA TYR A 30 -7.99 2.45 22.17
C TYR A 30 -7.01 1.30 22.38
N ALA A 31 -7.47 0.05 22.45
CA ALA A 31 -6.60 -1.12 22.54
C ALA A 31 -5.70 -1.28 21.29
N GLY A 32 -6.24 -1.00 20.09
CA GLY A 32 -5.42 -0.94 18.87
C GLY A 32 -4.35 0.15 18.94
N LEU A 33 -4.71 1.37 19.35
CA LEU A 33 -3.74 2.46 19.53
C LEU A 33 -2.67 2.13 20.57
N HIS A 34 -3.05 1.41 21.63
CA HIS A 34 -2.12 0.92 22.63
C HIS A 34 -1.09 -0.04 22.03
N ASN A 35 -1.53 -1.03 21.23
CA ASN A 35 -0.63 -1.95 20.52
C ASN A 35 0.40 -1.20 19.64
N VAL A 36 -0.05 -0.15 18.95
CA VAL A 36 0.82 0.72 18.11
C VAL A 36 1.81 1.52 18.96
N ALA A 37 1.37 2.07 20.09
CA ALA A 37 2.22 2.84 21.00
C ALA A 37 3.19 1.96 21.81
N ARG A 38 2.91 0.66 21.92
CA ARG A 38 3.66 -0.32 22.70
C ARG A 38 4.12 -1.49 21.81
N PRO A 39 5.14 -1.30 20.97
CA PRO A 39 5.67 -2.37 20.12
C PRO A 39 6.28 -3.55 20.87
N ASP A 40 6.62 -3.37 22.15
CA ASP A 40 6.98 -4.44 23.07
C ASP A 40 5.76 -5.29 23.49
N ARG A 41 4.53 -4.87 23.14
CA ARG A 41 3.28 -5.54 23.50
C ARG A 41 2.41 -5.76 22.25
N PRO A 42 2.44 -6.96 21.68
CA PRO A 42 1.69 -7.28 20.47
C PRO A 42 0.18 -7.36 20.71
N GLY A 43 -0.29 -7.39 21.94
CA GLY A 43 -1.71 -7.44 22.22
C GLY A 43 -2.10 -6.80 23.55
N CYS A 44 -3.34 -6.34 23.61
CA CYS A 44 -3.89 -5.62 24.74
C CYS A 44 -5.30 -6.10 25.06
N TYR A 45 -5.54 -6.37 26.34
CA TYR A 45 -6.89 -6.57 26.87
C TYR A 45 -7.64 -5.24 26.96
N ALA A 46 -8.96 -5.28 26.77
CA ALA A 46 -9.84 -4.13 26.89
C ALA A 46 -11.11 -4.47 27.70
N LEU A 47 -11.65 -3.48 28.41
CA LEU A 47 -12.92 -3.56 29.11
C LEU A 47 -13.84 -2.43 28.63
N SER A 48 -15.03 -2.78 28.15
CA SER A 48 -16.11 -1.83 27.85
C SER A 48 -17.26 -2.05 28.82
N ALA A 49 -17.55 -1.07 29.66
CA ALA A 49 -18.60 -1.12 30.67
C ALA A 49 -19.72 -0.11 30.36
N SER A 50 -20.94 -0.42 30.81
CA SER A 50 -22.14 0.42 30.63
C SER A 50 -23.15 0.12 31.74
N PRO A 51 -24.26 0.88 31.87
CA PRO A 51 -25.31 0.54 32.85
C PRO A 51 -25.94 -0.85 32.63
N LYS A 52 -25.90 -1.40 31.41
CA LYS A 52 -26.46 -2.72 31.09
C LYS A 52 -25.55 -3.89 31.46
N GLY A 53 -24.26 -3.64 31.65
CA GLY A 53 -23.27 -4.70 31.79
C GLY A 53 -21.91 -4.31 31.21
N TYR A 54 -21.05 -5.31 31.05
CA TYR A 54 -19.69 -5.16 30.54
C TYR A 54 -19.37 -6.15 29.42
N GLN A 55 -18.32 -5.84 28.66
CA GLN A 55 -17.72 -6.69 27.64
C GLN A 55 -16.21 -6.70 27.82
N ILE A 56 -15.60 -7.87 27.70
CA ILE A 56 -14.15 -8.02 27.69
C ILE A 56 -13.71 -8.21 26.25
N GLY A 57 -12.66 -7.49 25.87
CA GLY A 57 -12.07 -7.54 24.55
C GLY A 57 -10.57 -7.87 24.59
N TRP A 58 -10.08 -8.34 23.45
CA TRP A 58 -8.67 -8.56 23.16
C TRP A 58 -8.38 -8.00 21.76
N SER A 59 -7.29 -7.24 21.64
CA SER A 59 -6.80 -6.68 20.38
C SER A 59 -5.38 -7.13 20.14
N ASP A 60 -5.08 -7.66 18.97
CA ASP A 60 -3.74 -8.03 18.51
C ASP A 60 -3.65 -7.95 16.97
N PRO A 61 -2.50 -8.23 16.33
CA PRO A 61 -2.37 -8.29 14.87
C PRO A 61 -3.38 -9.19 14.15
N SER A 62 -3.91 -10.23 14.78
CA SER A 62 -4.92 -11.11 14.16
C SER A 62 -6.31 -10.46 14.12
N GLY A 63 -6.57 -9.50 15.02
CA GLY A 63 -7.72 -8.63 14.98
C GLY A 63 -8.32 -8.32 16.36
N ILE A 64 -9.63 -8.14 16.37
CA ILE A 64 -10.42 -7.79 17.56
C ILE A 64 -11.31 -8.97 17.94
N HIS A 65 -11.24 -9.37 19.21
CA HIS A 65 -12.12 -10.37 19.80
C HIS A 65 -12.87 -9.73 20.96
N ILE A 66 -14.21 -9.80 20.96
CA ILE A 66 -15.05 -9.19 22.00
C ILE A 66 -16.07 -10.22 22.50
N SER A 67 -16.26 -10.30 23.81
CA SER A 67 -17.30 -11.13 24.42
C SER A 67 -18.71 -10.60 24.12
N ALA A 68 -19.72 -11.45 24.30
CA ALA A 68 -21.10 -10.97 24.45
C ALA A 68 -21.19 -9.99 25.64
N THR A 69 -22.21 -9.12 25.63
CA THR A 69 -22.50 -8.24 26.78
C THR A 69 -22.96 -9.06 27.97
N ILE A 70 -22.24 -8.92 29.09
CA ILE A 70 -22.49 -9.63 30.34
C ILE A 70 -23.16 -8.68 31.31
N ALA A 71 -24.37 -9.00 31.73
CA ALA A 71 -25.11 -8.21 32.71
C ALA A 71 -24.37 -8.13 34.05
N TRP A 72 -24.57 -7.01 34.75
CA TRP A 72 -24.12 -6.86 36.14
C TRP A 72 -24.91 -7.82 37.04
N ASP A 73 -24.31 -8.97 37.33
CA ASP A 73 -24.86 -10.01 38.18
C ASP A 73 -23.73 -10.48 39.09
N TYR A 74 -24.02 -10.62 40.39
CA TYR A 74 -23.06 -11.04 41.41
C TYR A 74 -22.45 -12.42 41.08
N GLY A 75 -23.22 -13.32 40.46
CA GLY A 75 -22.75 -14.63 40.00
C GLY A 75 -21.85 -14.57 38.75
N LYS A 76 -21.75 -13.42 38.08
CA LYS A 76 -20.96 -13.21 36.86
C LYS A 76 -19.72 -12.33 37.08
N GLY A 77 -19.37 -12.06 38.34
CA GLY A 77 -18.12 -11.38 38.70
C GLY A 77 -16.86 -12.21 38.43
N ASP A 78 -16.98 -13.55 38.33
CA ASP A 78 -15.87 -14.47 38.05
C ASP A 78 -15.12 -14.11 36.76
N LEU A 79 -15.83 -13.67 35.71
CA LEU A 79 -15.16 -13.32 34.45
C LEU A 79 -14.35 -12.02 34.55
N LEU A 80 -14.80 -11.04 35.35
CA LEU A 80 -14.00 -9.84 35.64
C LEU A 80 -12.76 -10.18 36.46
N LEU A 81 -12.90 -11.07 37.45
CA LEU A 81 -11.76 -11.59 38.21
C LEU A 81 -10.76 -12.33 37.30
N ARG A 82 -11.23 -13.16 36.38
CA ARG A 82 -10.39 -13.83 35.37
C ARG A 82 -9.73 -12.84 34.42
N TYR A 83 -10.43 -11.80 34.01
CA TYR A 83 -9.85 -10.72 33.22
C TYR A 83 -8.71 -10.04 34.00
N VAL A 84 -8.94 -9.60 35.23
CA VAL A 84 -7.88 -8.99 36.06
C VAL A 84 -6.72 -9.96 36.25
N TYR A 85 -7.00 -11.23 36.54
CA TYR A 85 -5.98 -12.27 36.69
C TYR A 85 -5.16 -12.46 35.41
N SER A 86 -5.80 -12.42 34.24
CA SER A 86 -5.14 -12.56 32.94
C SER A 86 -4.20 -11.40 32.60
N LEU A 87 -4.36 -10.22 33.23
CA LEU A 87 -3.39 -9.13 33.09
C LEU A 87 -2.03 -9.50 33.72
N TYR A 88 -2.05 -10.25 34.83
CA TYR A 88 -0.84 -10.68 35.53
C TYR A 88 -0.30 -12.02 35.04
N THR A 89 -1.21 -12.96 34.76
CA THR A 89 -0.89 -14.31 34.28
C THR A 89 -1.64 -14.54 32.97
N PRO A 90 -1.15 -13.98 31.86
CA PRO A 90 -1.77 -14.15 30.57
C PRO A 90 -1.84 -15.64 30.20
N PRO A 91 -2.89 -16.07 29.47
CA PRO A 91 -2.98 -17.43 28.97
C PRO A 91 -1.72 -17.79 28.16
N SER A 92 -1.30 -19.07 28.22
CA SER A 92 -0.11 -19.54 27.48
C SER A 92 -0.21 -19.37 25.96
N LEU A 93 -1.42 -19.17 25.44
CA LEU A 93 -1.72 -18.90 24.03
C LEU A 93 -1.58 -17.42 23.66
N CYS A 94 -1.45 -16.52 24.64
CA CYS A 94 -1.33 -15.09 24.43
C CYS A 94 0.11 -14.68 24.74
N ASN A 95 0.92 -14.51 23.69
CA ASN A 95 2.19 -13.82 23.86
C ASN A 95 1.90 -12.33 24.02
N VAL A 96 2.05 -11.79 25.23
CA VAL A 96 1.70 -10.40 25.53
C VAL A 96 2.91 -9.46 25.58
N VAL A 97 4.13 -10.01 25.47
CA VAL A 97 5.38 -9.23 25.50
C VAL A 97 6.37 -9.76 24.48
N ASP A 98 6.98 -8.87 23.71
CA ASP A 98 8.22 -9.08 22.98
C ASP A 98 9.41 -8.68 23.89
N PRO A 99 10.18 -9.65 24.44
CA PRO A 99 11.27 -9.34 25.37
C PRO A 99 12.47 -8.67 24.68
N THR A 100 12.50 -8.65 23.34
CA THR A 100 13.61 -8.07 22.57
C THR A 100 13.43 -6.57 22.32
N VAL A 101 12.30 -5.99 22.72
CA VAL A 101 12.01 -4.57 22.62
C VAL A 101 11.78 -4.01 24.01
N THR A 102 12.48 -2.94 24.36
CA THR A 102 12.34 -2.28 25.66
C THR A 102 12.33 -0.77 25.49
N LEU A 103 11.63 -0.05 26.37
CA LEU A 103 11.68 1.41 26.41
C LEU A 103 13.07 1.85 26.91
N ALA A 104 13.66 2.88 26.30
CA ALA A 104 14.95 3.41 26.72
C ALA A 104 14.81 4.33 27.95
N ASP A 105 15.78 4.28 28.85
CA ASP A 105 15.84 5.14 30.04
C ASP A 105 16.28 6.56 29.64
N ARG A 106 15.32 7.39 29.21
CA ARG A 106 15.39 8.85 29.02
C ARG A 106 14.05 9.31 28.45
N THR A 107 13.29 10.10 29.19
CA THR A 107 12.15 10.84 28.61
C THR A 107 12.37 12.32 28.89
N THR A 108 13.07 13.01 27.98
CA THR A 108 12.71 14.38 27.65
C THR A 108 11.26 14.39 27.14
N ASP A 109 10.58 15.54 27.09
CA ASP A 109 9.17 15.69 26.64
C ASP A 109 8.89 15.28 25.16
N GLU A 110 9.82 14.58 24.50
CA GLU A 110 9.69 14.08 23.14
C GLU A 110 9.34 12.59 23.09
N SER A 111 8.89 12.14 21.91
CA SER A 111 8.44 10.77 21.59
C SER A 111 9.30 9.65 22.21
N PRO A 112 8.69 8.50 22.57
CA PRO A 112 9.40 7.39 23.22
C PRO A 112 10.53 6.83 22.35
N LEU A 113 11.65 6.50 23.01
CA LEU A 113 12.81 5.85 22.40
C LEU A 113 12.86 4.37 22.77
N TRP A 114 13.31 3.53 21.83
CA TRP A 114 13.25 2.08 21.96
C TRP A 114 14.64 1.43 21.85
N ASN A 115 14.91 0.47 22.73
CA ASN A 115 16.04 -0.44 22.62
C ASN A 115 15.56 -1.76 22.01
N ILE A 116 16.22 -2.21 20.95
CA ILE A 116 15.84 -3.40 20.18
C ILE A 116 17.02 -4.37 20.08
N GLN A 117 16.80 -5.64 20.40
CA GLN A 117 17.77 -6.70 20.16
C GLN A 117 17.58 -7.33 18.79
N PHE A 118 18.68 -7.55 18.06
CA PHE A 118 18.68 -8.22 16.78
C PHE A 118 19.89 -9.17 16.70
N LYS A 119 19.61 -10.48 16.60
CA LYS A 119 20.64 -11.55 16.56
C LYS A 119 21.77 -11.37 17.59
N GLY A 120 21.42 -11.05 18.83
CA GLY A 120 22.36 -10.85 19.94
C GLY A 120 23.03 -9.46 20.01
N LYS A 121 22.85 -8.59 19.00
CA LYS A 121 23.30 -7.20 19.03
C LYS A 121 22.19 -6.29 19.57
N SER A 122 22.55 -5.33 20.42
CA SER A 122 21.61 -4.32 20.93
C SER A 122 21.71 -3.03 20.11
N TYR A 123 20.55 -2.53 19.69
CA TYR A 123 20.36 -1.23 19.06
C TYR A 123 19.62 -0.36 20.07
N THR A 124 20.26 0.71 20.54
CA THR A 124 19.75 1.52 21.66
C THR A 124 19.25 2.88 21.21
N ASN A 125 18.26 3.43 21.92
CA ASN A 125 17.72 4.79 21.71
C ASN A 125 17.14 5.02 20.31
N GLY A 126 16.49 4.02 19.72
CA GLY A 126 15.86 4.13 18.41
C GLY A 126 14.60 4.99 18.44
N ARG A 127 14.49 5.93 17.49
CA ARG A 127 13.30 6.76 17.32
C ARG A 127 12.32 6.07 16.39
N THR A 128 11.04 6.06 16.74
CA THR A 128 9.98 5.60 15.85
C THR A 128 9.81 6.58 14.69
N VAL A 129 9.96 6.09 13.46
CA VAL A 129 9.77 6.88 12.22
C VAL A 129 8.37 6.66 11.64
N PHE A 130 7.85 5.44 11.76
CA PHE A 130 6.55 5.08 11.22
C PHE A 130 5.91 4.00 12.08
N VAL A 131 4.59 4.10 12.25
CA VAL A 131 3.76 2.99 12.73
C VAL A 131 2.54 2.88 11.82
N GLY A 132 2.29 1.67 11.36
CA GLY A 132 1.16 1.32 10.52
C GLY A 132 -0.11 1.07 11.33
N GLU A 133 -1.09 0.44 10.68
CA GLU A 133 -2.36 0.11 11.30
C GLU A 133 -2.20 -0.88 12.48
N PRO A 134 -3.03 -0.78 13.52
CA PRO A 134 -2.91 -1.60 14.73
C PRO A 134 -3.21 -3.09 14.54
N TRP A 135 -3.84 -3.46 13.42
CA TRP A 135 -4.22 -4.83 13.11
C TRP A 135 -3.57 -5.27 11.79
N SER A 136 -3.62 -6.56 11.48
CA SER A 136 -2.95 -7.18 10.34
C SER A 136 -1.41 -7.16 10.45
N HIS A 137 -0.74 -6.19 9.84
CA HIS A 137 0.72 -6.19 9.78
C HIS A 137 1.36 -5.49 10.99
N GLN A 138 0.68 -4.49 11.57
CA GLN A 138 1.22 -3.71 12.68
C GLN A 138 2.70 -3.33 12.48
N THR A 139 3.00 -2.80 11.29
CA THR A 139 4.36 -2.44 10.90
C THR A 139 4.87 -1.29 11.76
N ALA A 140 6.06 -1.41 12.31
CA ALA A 140 6.73 -0.34 13.03
C ALA A 140 8.17 -0.19 12.53
N ILE A 141 8.59 1.04 12.25
CA ILE A 141 9.92 1.35 11.73
C ILE A 141 10.66 2.24 12.71
N TYR A 142 11.89 1.87 13.04
CA TYR A 142 12.76 2.55 13.97
C TYR A 142 14.04 2.98 13.28
N LYS A 143 14.47 4.20 13.56
CA LYS A 143 15.77 4.74 13.14
C LYS A 143 16.72 4.77 14.32
N PHE A 144 17.91 4.22 14.11
CA PHE A 144 19.01 4.24 15.07
C PHE A 144 20.17 5.02 14.47
N GLU A 145 20.82 5.84 15.30
CA GLU A 145 22.00 6.61 14.93
C GLU A 145 23.10 6.30 15.94
N ASN A 146 24.22 5.76 15.47
CA ASN A 146 25.37 5.43 16.33
C ASN A 146 26.68 5.72 15.57
N ASN A 147 27.51 6.61 16.11
CA ASN A 147 28.80 7.00 15.51
C ASN A 147 28.69 7.30 14.01
N ASP A 148 27.74 8.17 13.63
CA ASP A 148 27.42 8.57 12.25
C ASP A 148 26.91 7.45 11.32
N VAL A 149 26.69 6.24 11.85
CA VAL A 149 26.03 5.14 11.14
C VAL A 149 24.54 5.17 11.45
N VAL A 150 23.74 5.36 10.41
CA VAL A 150 22.27 5.28 10.49
C VAL A 150 21.83 3.87 10.10
N THR A 151 20.90 3.30 10.86
CA THR A 151 20.32 1.98 10.58
C THR A 151 18.83 2.00 10.86
N MET A 152 18.08 1.29 10.04
CA MET A 152 16.63 1.16 10.16
C MET A 152 16.26 -0.27 10.56
N ILE A 153 15.32 -0.41 11.49
CA ILE A 153 14.70 -1.69 11.84
C ILE A 153 13.22 -1.62 11.51
N LYS A 154 12.72 -2.55 10.71
CA LYS A 154 11.29 -2.74 10.41
C LYS A 154 10.80 -3.98 11.13
N ASP A 155 9.88 -3.80 12.07
CA ASP A 155 9.11 -4.86 12.71
C ASP A 155 7.75 -5.00 12.03
N GLN A 156 7.29 -6.22 11.80
CA GLN A 156 5.95 -6.47 11.28
C GLN A 156 5.47 -7.89 11.56
N PHE A 157 4.15 -8.06 11.62
CA PHE A 157 3.45 -9.34 11.70
C PHE A 157 3.05 -9.81 10.32
N GLN A 158 3.64 -10.92 9.88
CA GLN A 158 3.32 -11.53 8.60
C GLN A 158 2.43 -12.75 8.80
N HIS A 159 1.50 -12.95 7.87
CA HIS A 159 0.70 -14.17 7.82
C HIS A 159 1.61 -15.38 7.53
N VAL A 160 1.38 -16.50 8.21
CA VAL A 160 2.21 -17.71 8.05
C VAL A 160 2.14 -18.29 6.64
N ASP A 161 0.97 -18.22 5.99
CA ASP A 161 0.73 -18.74 4.63
C ASP A 161 1.03 -17.72 3.50
N ARG A 162 1.83 -16.69 3.76
CA ARG A 162 2.13 -15.69 2.73
C ARG A 162 3.00 -16.29 1.63
N TRP A 163 2.62 -16.06 0.36
CA TRP A 163 3.35 -16.59 -0.82
C TRP A 163 4.81 -16.15 -0.90
N PHE A 164 5.10 -14.89 -0.56
CA PHE A 164 6.44 -14.31 -0.62
C PHE A 164 6.73 -13.58 0.68
N GLN A 165 7.90 -13.84 1.25
CA GLN A 165 8.40 -13.13 2.42
C GLN A 165 9.21 -11.91 1.96
N GLU A 166 8.96 -10.74 2.55
CA GLU A 166 9.65 -9.50 2.18
C GLU A 166 11.18 -9.65 2.20
N SER A 167 11.74 -10.33 3.21
CA SER A 167 13.19 -10.55 3.30
C SER A 167 13.75 -11.41 2.17
N GLU A 168 12.98 -12.37 1.65
CA GLU A 168 13.42 -13.21 0.53
C GLU A 168 13.50 -12.40 -0.77
N LEU A 169 12.55 -11.48 -0.97
CA LEU A 169 12.56 -10.56 -2.11
C LEU A 169 13.76 -9.61 -2.04
N TYR A 170 14.09 -9.10 -0.85
CA TYR A 170 15.31 -8.31 -0.66
C TYR A 170 16.59 -9.13 -0.91
N CYS A 171 16.64 -10.40 -0.49
CA CYS A 171 17.76 -11.29 -0.82
C CYS A 171 17.92 -11.46 -2.34
N LYS A 172 16.82 -11.60 -3.10
CA LYS A 172 16.87 -11.65 -4.57
C LYS A 172 17.39 -10.34 -5.18
N LEU A 173 17.04 -9.20 -4.58
CA LEU A 173 17.52 -7.88 -4.97
C LEU A 173 18.95 -7.56 -4.51
N GLN A 174 19.67 -8.47 -3.84
CA GLN A 174 21.04 -8.19 -3.40
C GLN A 174 21.92 -7.74 -4.58
N GLY A 175 22.60 -6.60 -4.38
CA GLY A 175 23.41 -5.94 -5.40
C GLY A 175 22.65 -5.10 -6.43
N ALA A 176 21.31 -5.04 -6.38
CA ALA A 176 20.52 -4.11 -7.20
C ALA A 176 20.42 -2.75 -6.50
N ALA A 177 21.16 -1.76 -7.01
CA ALA A 177 21.05 -0.39 -6.52
C ALA A 177 19.68 0.22 -6.84
N GLY A 178 19.31 1.30 -6.14
CA GLY A 178 18.00 1.96 -6.27
C GLY A 178 16.91 1.35 -5.39
N TRP A 179 17.25 0.33 -4.61
CA TRP A 179 16.43 -0.25 -3.54
C TRP A 179 17.09 0.02 -2.19
N VAL A 180 16.32 0.03 -1.11
CA VAL A 180 16.90 0.08 0.24
C VAL A 180 17.87 -1.10 0.47
N THR A 181 19.00 -0.80 1.10
CA THR A 181 20.05 -1.77 1.35
C THR A 181 19.65 -2.64 2.52
N PHE A 182 19.16 -3.83 2.20
CA PHE A 182 18.85 -4.87 3.16
C PHE A 182 20.13 -5.49 3.72
N VAL A 183 20.20 -5.60 5.05
CA VAL A 183 21.33 -6.22 5.74
C VAL A 183 20.99 -7.65 6.10
N ASP A 184 19.88 -7.85 6.83
CA ASP A 184 19.51 -9.15 7.37
C ASP A 184 18.07 -9.15 7.91
N SER A 185 17.52 -10.32 8.20
CA SER A 185 16.25 -10.48 8.91
C SER A 185 16.30 -11.60 9.95
N CYS A 186 15.36 -11.57 10.90
CA CYS A 186 15.13 -12.67 11.82
C CYS A 186 13.66 -12.83 12.21
N ASP A 187 13.30 -14.06 12.58
CA ASP A 187 12.11 -14.35 13.36
C ASP A 187 12.30 -13.91 14.79
N VAL A 188 11.35 -13.13 15.32
CA VAL A 188 11.38 -12.71 16.73
C VAL A 188 10.91 -13.83 17.67
N GLY A 189 10.39 -14.94 17.12
CA GLY A 189 9.84 -16.06 17.88
C GLY A 189 8.47 -15.76 18.50
N LEU A 190 7.80 -14.71 18.01
CA LEU A 190 6.50 -14.27 18.50
C LEU A 190 5.41 -14.62 17.48
N THR A 191 4.53 -15.54 17.86
CA THR A 191 3.36 -15.94 17.09
C THR A 191 2.09 -15.45 17.77
N ILE A 192 1.18 -14.88 17.00
CA ILE A 192 -0.14 -14.39 17.41
C ILE A 192 -1.22 -15.11 16.61
N GLY A 193 -2.36 -15.39 17.24
CA GLY A 193 -3.41 -16.26 16.70
C GLY A 193 -3.20 -17.74 17.04
N SER A 194 -4.25 -18.56 16.89
CA SER A 194 -4.14 -20.02 17.07
C SER A 194 -3.54 -20.66 15.81
N ASN A 195 -2.66 -21.66 15.95
CA ASN A 195 -2.11 -22.42 14.82
C ASN A 195 -3.18 -23.15 13.98
N SER A 196 -4.39 -23.31 14.52
CA SER A 196 -5.54 -23.88 13.80
C SER A 196 -6.38 -22.83 13.07
N ASP A 197 -6.03 -21.54 13.18
CA ASP A 197 -6.81 -20.41 12.69
C ASP A 197 -6.12 -19.82 11.46
N ALA A 198 -6.89 -19.51 10.43
CA ALA A 198 -6.40 -18.95 9.16
C ALA A 198 -5.96 -17.48 9.28
N SER A 199 -5.57 -17.07 10.47
CA SER A 199 -5.21 -15.71 10.89
C SER A 199 -3.87 -15.67 11.62
N ALA A 200 -3.18 -16.82 11.77
CA ALA A 200 -1.92 -16.93 12.48
C ALA A 200 -0.84 -16.06 11.83
N ARG A 201 -0.13 -15.31 12.69
CA ARG A 201 0.88 -14.34 12.27
C ARG A 201 2.15 -14.46 13.09
N VAL A 202 3.29 -14.27 12.43
CA VAL A 202 4.62 -14.29 13.05
C VAL A 202 5.26 -12.92 12.94
N LYS A 203 5.91 -12.46 14.02
CA LYS A 203 6.68 -11.22 14.00
C LYS A 203 8.03 -11.43 13.33
N LYS A 204 8.23 -10.72 12.22
CA LYS A 204 9.49 -10.62 11.49
C LYS A 204 10.15 -9.28 11.80
N ARG A 205 11.48 -9.29 11.88
CA ARG A 205 12.31 -8.10 12.04
C ARG A 205 13.32 -8.02 10.90
N LEU A 206 13.34 -6.90 10.19
CA LEU A 206 14.26 -6.63 9.08
C LEU A 206 15.21 -5.49 9.48
N LEU A 207 16.48 -5.65 9.11
CA LEU A 207 17.54 -4.68 9.32
C LEU A 207 17.97 -4.09 7.98
N MET A 208 17.97 -2.76 7.88
CA MET A 208 18.36 -2.03 6.67
C MET A 208 19.43 -0.98 7.00
N SER A 209 20.46 -0.86 6.16
CA SER A 209 21.57 0.08 6.34
C SER A 209 21.42 1.37 5.53
N SER A 210 20.42 1.45 4.66
CA SER A 210 20.09 2.67 3.92
C SER A 210 18.61 3.01 4.05
N GLY A 211 18.27 4.25 3.75
CA GLY A 211 16.91 4.76 3.83
C GLY A 211 16.85 6.23 3.42
N GLY A 212 15.74 6.88 3.75
CA GLY A 212 15.48 8.27 3.42
C GLY A 212 14.14 8.73 3.97
N GLU A 213 13.70 9.89 3.51
CA GLU A 213 12.40 10.49 3.80
C GLU A 213 11.40 10.20 2.69
N ALA A 214 10.10 10.33 2.97
CA ALA A 214 9.06 10.11 1.96
C ALA A 214 9.12 11.15 0.84
N LEU A 215 8.50 10.83 -0.31
CA LEU A 215 8.55 11.62 -1.54
C LEU A 215 8.04 13.07 -1.39
N ASP A 216 7.21 13.37 -0.39
CA ASP A 216 6.74 14.74 -0.10
C ASP A 216 7.81 15.66 0.50
N LYS A 217 8.98 15.10 0.86
CA LYS A 217 10.16 15.85 1.35
C LYS A 217 11.15 16.22 0.25
N VAL A 218 10.77 16.08 -1.02
CA VAL A 218 11.60 16.54 -2.13
C VAL A 218 11.72 18.07 -2.16
N PRO A 219 12.93 18.63 -2.20
CA PRO A 219 13.13 20.08 -2.11
C PRO A 219 12.84 20.85 -3.41
N THR A 220 12.97 20.22 -4.59
CA THR A 220 12.80 20.90 -5.88
C THR A 220 12.15 20.03 -6.95
N ILE A 221 11.56 20.64 -7.97
CA ILE A 221 10.96 19.92 -9.11
C ILE A 221 11.99 19.09 -9.88
N LYS A 222 13.22 19.59 -10.05
CA LYS A 222 14.26 18.84 -10.75
C LYS A 222 14.64 17.58 -9.99
N ILE A 223 14.86 17.68 -8.68
CA ILE A 223 15.14 16.50 -7.84
C ILE A 223 13.96 15.52 -7.88
N PHE A 224 12.72 16.02 -7.87
CA PHE A 224 11.54 15.18 -7.98
C PHE A 224 11.54 14.35 -9.28
N LEU A 225 11.73 15.01 -10.43
CA LEU A 225 11.78 14.32 -11.73
C LEU A 225 12.93 13.32 -11.80
N MET A 226 14.09 13.68 -11.26
CA MET A 226 15.24 12.79 -11.15
C MET A 226 14.92 11.56 -10.28
N SER A 227 14.25 11.74 -9.14
CA SER A 227 13.79 10.65 -8.28
C SER A 227 12.86 9.69 -9.02
N MET A 228 11.92 10.22 -9.83
CA MET A 228 11.00 9.37 -10.59
C MET A 228 11.72 8.58 -11.69
N TYR A 229 12.72 9.17 -12.35
CA TYR A 229 13.57 8.44 -13.29
C TYR A 229 14.28 7.28 -12.59
N ASP A 230 14.92 7.54 -11.44
CA ASP A 230 15.71 6.55 -10.71
C ASP A 230 14.83 5.42 -10.14
N VAL A 231 13.61 5.74 -9.69
CA VAL A 231 12.60 4.74 -9.28
C VAL A 231 12.23 3.83 -10.45
N LEU A 232 11.98 4.39 -11.63
CA LEU A 232 11.69 3.59 -12.82
C LEU A 232 12.87 2.69 -13.19
N GLU A 233 14.10 3.21 -13.07
CA GLU A 233 15.30 2.43 -13.39
C GLU A 233 15.54 1.30 -12.38
N ALA A 234 15.42 1.60 -11.09
CA ALA A 234 15.53 0.62 -10.01
C ALA A 234 14.50 -0.50 -10.18
N HIS A 235 13.25 -0.13 -10.45
CA HIS A 235 12.17 -1.07 -10.70
C HIS A 235 12.42 -1.91 -11.95
N ARG A 236 12.79 -1.29 -13.08
CA ARG A 236 13.11 -1.98 -14.33
C ARG A 236 14.21 -3.01 -14.11
N TYR A 237 15.30 -2.62 -13.45
CA TYR A 237 16.39 -3.54 -13.12
C TYR A 237 15.92 -4.67 -12.19
N GLY A 238 15.13 -4.35 -11.15
CA GLY A 238 14.55 -5.32 -10.23
C GLY A 238 13.70 -6.38 -10.94
N VAL A 239 12.84 -5.97 -11.87
CA VAL A 239 12.01 -6.90 -12.64
C VAL A 239 12.85 -7.68 -13.66
N MET A 240 13.61 -6.98 -14.51
CA MET A 240 14.23 -7.57 -15.70
C MET A 240 15.50 -8.37 -15.39
N LYS A 241 16.19 -8.06 -14.28
CA LYS A 241 17.45 -8.73 -13.90
C LYS A 241 17.34 -9.54 -12.62
N LYS A 242 16.41 -9.20 -11.72
CA LYS A 242 16.26 -9.84 -10.41
C LYS A 242 14.92 -10.55 -10.24
N HIS A 243 14.01 -10.47 -11.22
CA HIS A 243 12.70 -11.11 -11.19
C HIS A 243 11.86 -10.71 -9.97
N VAL A 244 11.98 -9.46 -9.49
CA VAL A 244 11.19 -8.93 -8.37
C VAL A 244 10.32 -7.77 -8.84
N MET A 245 9.01 -7.87 -8.58
CA MET A 245 8.01 -6.84 -8.81
C MET A 245 7.52 -6.29 -7.47
N HIS A 246 7.21 -4.98 -7.42
CA HIS A 246 6.89 -4.30 -6.16
C HIS A 246 5.39 -4.38 -5.80
N ARG A 247 4.49 -4.18 -6.77
CA ARG A 247 3.02 -4.27 -6.65
C ARG A 247 2.33 -3.27 -5.72
N ASP A 248 3.07 -2.34 -5.12
CA ASP A 248 2.54 -1.34 -4.21
C ASP A 248 3.39 -0.06 -4.20
N VAL A 249 3.77 0.41 -5.39
CA VAL A 249 4.51 1.67 -5.52
C VAL A 249 3.61 2.83 -5.12
N SER A 250 4.07 3.62 -4.14
CA SER A 250 3.33 4.75 -3.58
C SER A 250 4.28 5.81 -3.04
N TYR A 251 3.75 6.95 -2.61
CA TYR A 251 4.52 8.05 -2.02
C TYR A 251 5.38 7.67 -0.84
N ARG A 252 4.88 6.76 0.00
CA ARG A 252 5.57 6.35 1.23
C ARG A 252 6.64 5.29 0.94
N ASN A 253 6.55 4.65 -0.22
CA ASN A 253 7.44 3.57 -0.65
C ASN A 253 8.54 4.06 -1.60
N ILE A 254 8.55 5.37 -1.89
CA ILE A 254 9.62 6.07 -2.60
C ILE A 254 10.33 6.98 -1.60
N LEU A 255 11.62 6.72 -1.39
CA LEU A 255 12.45 7.46 -0.46
C LEU A 255 13.37 8.45 -1.17
N VAL A 256 13.54 9.63 -0.59
CA VAL A 256 14.44 10.72 -1.03
C VAL A 256 15.28 11.20 0.17
N ASN A 257 16.16 12.20 -0.01
CA ASN A 257 17.05 12.69 1.07
C ASN A 257 17.81 11.53 1.74
N LEU A 258 18.50 10.76 0.90
CA LEU A 258 18.99 9.42 1.22
C LEU A 258 20.16 9.43 2.21
N PHE A 259 20.26 8.35 2.99
CA PHE A 259 21.44 8.00 3.77
C PHE A 259 21.85 6.56 3.53
N GLY A 260 23.10 6.23 3.87
CA GLY A 260 23.62 4.86 3.76
C GLY A 260 23.80 4.36 2.33
N ILE A 261 23.93 5.28 1.37
CA ILE A 261 24.19 4.99 -0.05
C ILE A 261 25.66 5.28 -0.35
N PRO A 262 26.35 4.44 -1.15
CA PRO A 262 27.72 4.70 -1.56
C PRO A 262 27.86 6.06 -2.27
N ALA A 263 29.00 6.72 -2.05
CA ALA A 263 29.30 8.02 -2.70
C ALA A 263 29.50 7.90 -4.22
N GLU A 264 29.97 6.74 -4.68
CA GLU A 264 30.13 6.43 -6.10
C GLU A 264 28.91 5.68 -6.63
N GLY A 265 28.51 6.00 -7.87
CA GLY A 265 27.42 5.29 -8.54
C GLY A 265 27.77 3.83 -8.87
N PRO A 266 26.77 2.95 -8.90
CA PRO A 266 26.98 1.55 -9.27
C PRO A 266 27.36 1.41 -10.74
N ALA A 267 27.88 0.23 -11.12
CA ALA A 267 28.10 -0.09 -12.53
C ALA A 267 26.78 -0.25 -13.29
N GLU A 268 25.80 -0.90 -12.67
CA GLU A 268 24.43 -1.01 -13.13
C GLU A 268 23.48 -1.03 -11.92
N PRO A 269 22.24 -0.54 -12.06
CA PRO A 269 21.74 0.20 -13.23
C PRO A 269 22.28 1.65 -13.32
N THR A 270 22.05 2.32 -14.46
CA THR A 270 22.51 3.69 -14.71
C THR A 270 21.47 4.72 -14.28
N PHE A 271 21.75 5.48 -13.21
CA PHE A 271 20.85 6.50 -12.69
C PHE A 271 20.94 7.84 -13.42
N VAL A 272 19.90 8.66 -13.28
CA VAL A 272 19.68 9.89 -14.05
C VAL A 272 20.86 10.86 -13.98
N ASN A 273 21.47 11.02 -12.81
CA ASN A 273 22.62 11.91 -12.65
C ASN A 273 23.82 11.50 -13.53
N THR A 274 24.02 10.19 -13.73
CA THR A 274 25.06 9.68 -14.64
C THR A 274 24.78 10.08 -16.09
N LEU A 275 23.51 10.16 -16.48
CA LEU A 275 23.10 10.57 -17.84
C LEU A 275 23.17 12.08 -18.06
N LEU A 276 22.91 12.86 -17.00
CA LEU A 276 22.95 14.32 -17.04
C LEU A 276 24.38 14.86 -16.90
N ASP A 277 25.29 14.13 -16.26
CA ASP A 277 26.69 14.52 -16.10
C ASP A 277 27.49 14.36 -17.41
N SER A 278 27.95 15.49 -17.95
CA SER A 278 28.80 15.52 -19.14
C SER A 278 30.19 14.89 -18.97
N SER A 279 30.67 14.71 -17.73
CA SER A 279 31.97 14.11 -17.44
C SER A 279 31.99 12.58 -17.58
N GLY A 280 30.81 11.94 -17.64
CA GLY A 280 30.68 10.49 -17.66
C GLY A 280 30.93 9.82 -16.31
N LYS A 281 31.03 10.60 -15.22
CA LYS A 281 31.12 10.06 -13.87
C LYS A 281 29.81 9.35 -13.49
N ARG A 282 29.95 8.19 -12.84
CA ARG A 282 28.81 7.45 -12.28
C ARG A 282 28.37 8.06 -10.97
N HIS A 283 27.07 8.28 -10.84
CA HIS A 283 26.44 8.86 -9.66
C HIS A 283 25.50 7.85 -8.99
N PRO A 284 25.39 7.87 -7.65
CA PRO A 284 24.41 7.08 -6.94
C PRO A 284 22.98 7.55 -7.29
N PRO A 285 21.97 6.71 -7.00
CA PRO A 285 20.57 7.10 -7.18
C PRO A 285 20.21 8.26 -6.25
N VAL A 286 19.25 9.10 -6.67
CA VAL A 286 18.67 10.15 -5.82
C VAL A 286 17.39 9.72 -5.12
N ALA A 287 16.86 8.53 -5.44
CA ALA A 287 15.73 7.94 -4.76
C ALA A 287 15.87 6.41 -4.61
N LEU A 288 15.18 5.85 -3.62
CA LEU A 288 15.13 4.40 -3.38
C LEU A 288 13.69 3.90 -3.34
N LEU A 289 13.48 2.68 -3.82
CA LEU A 289 12.28 1.90 -3.53
C LEU A 289 12.43 1.13 -2.21
N CYS A 290 11.37 1.08 -1.42
CA CYS A 290 11.28 0.31 -0.19
C CYS A 290 9.93 -0.38 -0.05
N ASP A 291 9.79 -1.22 0.98
CA ASP A 291 8.56 -1.93 1.32
C ASP A 291 8.13 -2.98 0.28
N LEU A 292 8.68 -4.19 0.45
CA LEU A 292 8.37 -5.36 -0.39
C LEU A 292 7.45 -6.36 0.32
N ASP A 293 6.73 -5.91 1.34
CA ASP A 293 5.38 -6.46 1.54
C ASP A 293 4.64 -6.37 0.21
N ASN A 294 3.65 -7.16 -0.16
CA ASN A 294 2.95 -7.05 -1.46
C ASN A 294 3.77 -7.39 -2.71
N GLY A 295 5.10 -7.27 -2.68
CA GLY A 295 5.99 -7.68 -3.76
C GLY A 295 5.90 -9.17 -4.09
N CYS A 296 6.41 -9.54 -5.26
CA CYS A 296 6.44 -10.93 -5.69
C CYS A 296 7.64 -11.23 -6.60
N VAL A 297 7.89 -12.52 -6.78
CA VAL A 297 8.75 -13.01 -7.87
C VAL A 297 7.98 -12.93 -9.18
N TYR A 298 8.63 -12.47 -10.25
CA TYR A 298 8.03 -12.28 -11.56
C TYR A 298 8.94 -12.74 -12.70
N GLY A 299 8.40 -13.56 -13.60
CA GLY A 299 9.08 -13.96 -14.83
C GLY A 299 10.15 -15.03 -14.70
N GLU A 300 10.33 -15.64 -13.52
CA GLU A 300 11.00 -16.95 -13.43
C GLU A 300 10.16 -17.98 -14.20
N GLU A 301 10.82 -18.86 -14.97
CA GLU A 301 10.24 -19.80 -15.94
C GLU A 301 8.88 -20.34 -15.47
N ILE A 302 7.81 -19.70 -15.92
CA ILE A 302 6.47 -20.24 -15.77
C ILE A 302 6.44 -21.34 -16.82
N GLU A 303 6.76 -22.57 -16.44
CA GLU A 303 6.68 -23.79 -17.29
C GLU A 303 5.26 -24.05 -17.83
N SER A 304 4.30 -23.16 -17.60
CA SER A 304 2.92 -23.29 -18.04
C SER A 304 2.34 -21.95 -18.48
N ASP A 305 1.40 -21.98 -19.42
CA ASP A 305 0.57 -20.82 -19.81
C ASP A 305 -0.40 -20.37 -18.69
N ILE A 306 -0.25 -20.89 -17.47
CA ILE A 306 -1.13 -20.62 -16.33
C ILE A 306 -0.63 -19.39 -15.59
N ILE A 307 -1.43 -18.32 -15.62
CA ILE A 307 -1.23 -17.12 -14.82
C ILE A 307 -1.28 -17.49 -13.33
N PRO A 308 -0.21 -17.23 -12.56
CA PRO A 308 -0.21 -17.44 -11.11
C PRO A 308 -1.32 -16.66 -10.41
N GLU A 309 -2.05 -17.32 -9.51
CA GLU A 309 -3.22 -16.71 -8.85
C GLU A 309 -2.86 -15.47 -8.03
N HIS A 310 -1.65 -15.42 -7.45
CA HIS A 310 -1.19 -14.26 -6.71
C HIS A 310 -1.05 -13.00 -7.59
N LEU A 311 -0.84 -13.12 -8.90
CA LEU A 311 -0.80 -11.98 -9.82
C LEU A 311 -2.19 -11.46 -10.19
N LYS A 312 -3.25 -12.24 -9.94
CA LYS A 312 -4.63 -11.77 -10.14
C LYS A 312 -5.16 -10.96 -8.95
N SER A 313 -4.45 -10.98 -7.82
CA SER A 313 -4.88 -10.23 -6.64
C SER A 313 -4.78 -8.72 -6.85
N ARG A 314 -5.80 -8.00 -6.37
CA ARG A 314 -5.90 -6.53 -6.39
C ARG A 314 -5.03 -5.97 -5.27
N THR A 315 -3.74 -5.80 -5.56
CA THR A 315 -2.73 -5.35 -4.60
C THR A 315 -2.22 -3.97 -5.01
N GLY A 316 -2.13 -3.06 -4.04
CA GLY A 316 -1.64 -1.69 -4.23
C GLY A 316 -2.41 -0.69 -3.38
N THR A 317 -1.79 0.46 -3.13
CA THR A 317 -2.36 1.57 -2.38
C THR A 317 -3.50 2.23 -3.18
N PRO A 318 -4.73 2.36 -2.66
CA PRO A 318 -5.92 2.75 -3.46
C PRO A 318 -5.81 4.04 -4.29
N MET A 319 -5.03 5.03 -3.85
CA MET A 319 -4.82 6.27 -4.63
C MET A 319 -3.88 6.07 -5.82
N TYR A 320 -2.92 5.15 -5.70
CA TYR A 320 -1.82 4.95 -6.65
C TYR A 320 -1.93 3.65 -7.43
N ILE A 321 -2.83 2.74 -7.07
CA ILE A 321 -3.02 1.46 -7.73
C ILE A 321 -3.40 1.65 -9.21
N ALA A 322 -2.75 0.92 -10.10
CA ALA A 322 -3.09 0.92 -11.53
C ALA A 322 -4.55 0.56 -11.78
N ARG A 323 -5.19 1.18 -12.77
CA ARG A 323 -6.64 1.04 -13.04
C ARG A 323 -7.06 -0.41 -13.31
N ALA A 324 -6.27 -1.17 -14.07
CA ALA A 324 -6.58 -2.57 -14.37
C ALA A 324 -6.48 -3.44 -13.11
N VAL A 325 -5.49 -3.16 -12.25
CA VAL A 325 -5.31 -3.84 -10.95
C VAL A 325 -6.41 -3.46 -9.97
N GLU A 326 -6.81 -2.19 -9.95
CA GLU A 326 -7.96 -1.75 -9.16
C GLU A 326 -9.22 -2.48 -9.59
N THR A 327 -9.46 -2.73 -10.87
CA THR A 327 -10.70 -3.40 -11.30
C THR A 327 -10.58 -4.93 -11.33
N GLY A 328 -9.36 -5.47 -11.27
CA GLY A 328 -9.09 -6.91 -11.40
C GLY A 328 -9.45 -7.46 -12.77
N ARG A 329 -9.41 -6.62 -13.82
CA ARG A 329 -9.78 -6.96 -15.19
C ARG A 329 -9.08 -6.05 -16.19
N LEU A 330 -9.01 -6.47 -17.44
CA LEU A 330 -8.61 -5.59 -18.54
C LEU A 330 -9.61 -4.43 -18.69
N LEU A 331 -9.10 -3.23 -18.95
CA LEU A 331 -9.93 -2.03 -19.04
C LEU A 331 -10.48 -1.82 -20.44
N ASN A 332 -11.79 -1.66 -20.56
CA ASN A 332 -12.42 -1.27 -21.81
C ASN A 332 -12.14 0.22 -22.09
N ALA A 333 -11.10 0.54 -22.86
CA ALA A 333 -10.86 1.91 -23.33
C ALA A 333 -11.88 2.29 -24.41
N SER A 334 -12.45 3.50 -24.37
CA SER A 334 -13.39 4.00 -25.38
C SER A 334 -12.76 4.20 -26.77
N HIS A 335 -11.42 4.27 -26.85
CA HIS A 335 -10.66 4.36 -28.09
C HIS A 335 -9.25 3.74 -27.93
N PRO A 336 -8.78 2.95 -28.92
CA PRO A 336 -7.42 2.41 -28.95
C PRO A 336 -6.45 3.40 -29.63
N PHE A 337 -6.39 4.64 -29.15
CA PHE A 337 -5.32 5.55 -29.59
C PHE A 337 -4.10 5.29 -28.73
N PHE A 338 -3.00 4.96 -29.39
CA PHE A 338 -1.72 4.70 -28.77
C PHE A 338 -0.73 5.70 -29.35
N GLU A 339 -0.10 6.49 -28.48
CA GLU A 339 0.97 7.37 -28.92
C GLU A 339 2.26 6.57 -29.15
N PRO A 340 3.08 6.92 -30.15
CA PRO A 340 4.33 6.23 -30.38
C PRO A 340 5.29 6.41 -29.20
N MET A 341 6.29 5.54 -29.12
CA MET A 341 7.38 5.67 -28.15
C MET A 341 8.02 7.07 -28.22
N PRO A 342 8.08 7.82 -27.10
CA PRO A 342 8.72 9.13 -27.06
C PRO A 342 10.19 9.08 -27.51
N GLU A 343 10.66 10.17 -28.12
CA GLU A 343 12.08 10.35 -28.45
C GLU A 343 12.76 11.26 -27.43
N ILE A 344 14.07 11.09 -27.23
CA ILE A 344 14.86 12.04 -26.43
C ILE A 344 15.20 13.23 -27.33
N SER A 345 14.63 14.40 -27.04
CA SER A 345 14.75 15.62 -27.84
C SER A 345 16.19 16.14 -27.89
N SER A 346 16.89 16.09 -26.75
CA SER A 346 18.25 16.58 -26.61
C SER A 346 19.25 15.61 -27.23
N LYS A 347 19.92 16.03 -28.32
CA LYS A 347 20.94 15.21 -29.01
C LYS A 347 22.09 14.81 -28.08
N ALA A 348 22.47 15.70 -27.15
CA ALA A 348 23.53 15.44 -26.19
C ALA A 348 23.14 14.36 -25.18
N ILE A 349 21.94 14.45 -24.61
CA ILE A 349 21.41 13.42 -23.69
C ILE A 349 21.19 12.12 -24.45
N ALA A 350 20.58 12.15 -25.64
CA ALA A 350 20.34 10.97 -26.45
C ALA A 350 21.63 10.19 -26.77
N LYS A 351 22.72 10.90 -27.08
CA LYS A 351 24.04 10.28 -27.28
C LYS A 351 24.55 9.59 -26.01
N ARG A 352 24.56 10.30 -24.86
CA ARG A 352 25.01 9.72 -23.58
C ARG A 352 24.13 8.54 -23.14
N TYR A 353 22.83 8.64 -23.37
CA TYR A 353 21.86 7.57 -23.11
C TYR A 353 22.21 6.32 -23.92
N ALA A 354 22.43 6.45 -25.23
CA ALA A 354 22.82 5.34 -26.09
C ALA A 354 24.18 4.73 -25.70
N GLU A 355 25.13 5.55 -25.24
CA GLU A 355 26.45 5.10 -24.77
C GLU A 355 26.35 4.32 -23.45
N CYS A 356 25.59 4.83 -22.47
CA CYS A 356 25.43 4.19 -21.16
C CYS A 356 24.68 2.86 -21.22
N TYR A 357 23.80 2.69 -22.20
CA TYR A 357 23.00 1.48 -22.36
C TYR A 357 23.33 0.70 -23.63
N LYS A 358 24.59 0.73 -24.05
CA LYS A 358 25.04 0.01 -25.25
C LYS A 358 24.69 -1.48 -25.16
N GLY A 359 23.87 -1.95 -26.10
CA GLY A 359 23.44 -3.36 -26.19
C GLY A 359 22.08 -3.66 -25.57
N ASP A 360 21.45 -2.69 -24.88
CA ASP A 360 20.07 -2.82 -24.41
C ASP A 360 19.10 -2.43 -25.54
N THR A 361 18.36 -3.41 -26.06
CA THR A 361 17.46 -3.23 -27.21
C THR A 361 16.27 -2.33 -26.89
N MET A 362 15.81 -2.30 -25.64
CA MET A 362 14.69 -1.45 -25.23
C MET A 362 15.07 0.04 -25.33
N ARG A 363 16.33 0.38 -25.08
CA ARG A 363 16.83 1.77 -25.10
C ARG A 363 16.93 2.37 -26.49
N THR A 364 17.08 1.51 -27.49
CA THR A 364 17.07 1.90 -28.91
C THR A 364 15.72 1.63 -29.58
N PHE A 365 14.72 1.19 -28.81
CA PHE A 365 13.40 0.87 -29.32
C PHE A 365 12.75 2.07 -30.01
N ARG A 366 12.13 1.77 -31.15
CA ARG A 366 11.30 2.65 -31.96
C ARG A 366 10.14 1.84 -32.49
N ASP A 367 8.96 2.44 -32.51
CA ASP A 367 7.81 1.89 -33.23
C ASP A 367 8.12 1.82 -34.74
N LYS A 368 7.63 0.76 -35.39
CA LYS A 368 7.89 0.49 -36.82
C LYS A 368 6.58 0.14 -37.51
N GLU A 369 6.48 0.40 -38.81
CA GLU A 369 5.39 -0.16 -39.64
C GLU A 369 3.96 0.13 -39.12
N GLY A 370 3.79 1.31 -38.49
CA GLY A 370 2.52 1.74 -37.90
C GLY A 370 2.12 0.98 -36.62
N THR A 371 3.06 0.29 -35.95
CA THR A 371 2.84 -0.20 -34.59
C THR A 371 2.77 0.95 -33.60
N CYS A 372 2.17 0.69 -32.45
CA CYS A 372 2.30 1.56 -31.29
C CYS A 372 2.66 0.66 -30.10
N HIS A 373 3.69 1.06 -29.37
CA HIS A 373 4.30 0.24 -28.33
C HIS A 373 4.75 -1.16 -28.82
N GLY A 374 5.13 -1.28 -30.10
CA GLY A 374 5.60 -2.52 -30.72
C GLY A 374 4.52 -3.52 -31.13
N GLY A 375 3.24 -3.19 -30.92
CA GLY A 375 2.11 -4.03 -31.31
C GLY A 375 1.07 -3.29 -32.16
N LYS A 376 0.07 -4.05 -32.61
CA LYS A 376 -1.15 -3.49 -33.21
C LYS A 376 -2.37 -3.82 -32.34
N PRO A 377 -3.40 -2.97 -32.29
CA PRO A 377 -4.61 -3.27 -31.52
C PRO A 377 -5.31 -4.54 -32.02
N ASP A 378 -5.49 -5.51 -31.12
CA ASP A 378 -6.29 -6.72 -31.30
C ASP A 378 -7.77 -6.36 -31.11
N ILE A 379 -8.36 -5.83 -32.18
CA ILE A 379 -9.76 -5.40 -32.21
C ILE A 379 -10.74 -6.54 -31.89
N PRO A 380 -10.56 -7.79 -32.39
CA PRO A 380 -11.37 -8.93 -31.98
C PRO A 380 -11.36 -9.16 -30.46
N ARG A 381 -10.19 -9.27 -29.83
CA ARG A 381 -10.07 -9.49 -28.38
C ARG A 381 -10.66 -8.34 -27.58
N TYR A 382 -10.43 -7.11 -28.03
CA TYR A 382 -11.05 -5.92 -27.44
C TYR A 382 -12.59 -5.99 -27.49
N LYS A 383 -13.18 -6.36 -28.64
CA LYS A 383 -14.64 -6.47 -28.77
C LYS A 383 -15.24 -7.57 -27.90
N GLU A 384 -14.54 -8.70 -27.77
CA GLU A 384 -14.99 -9.86 -27.00
C GLU A 384 -15.01 -9.57 -25.49
N THR A 385 -13.88 -9.08 -24.96
CA THR A 385 -13.74 -8.73 -23.54
C THR A 385 -14.64 -7.56 -23.12
N ARG A 386 -15.06 -6.71 -24.07
CA ARG A 386 -16.01 -5.62 -23.79
C ARG A 386 -17.39 -6.11 -23.36
N VAL A 387 -17.83 -7.25 -23.87
CA VAL A 387 -19.17 -7.81 -23.59
C VAL A 387 -19.13 -8.99 -22.61
N ASN A 388 -17.96 -9.58 -22.38
CA ASN A 388 -17.77 -10.72 -21.51
C ASN A 388 -16.82 -10.40 -20.33
N GLU A 389 -17.42 -10.11 -19.16
CA GLU A 389 -16.68 -9.75 -17.96
C GLU A 389 -15.78 -10.90 -17.45
N ASP A 390 -16.21 -12.15 -17.60
CA ASP A 390 -15.44 -13.31 -17.14
C ASP A 390 -14.16 -13.49 -17.96
N GLN A 391 -14.21 -13.24 -19.27
CA GLN A 391 -13.02 -13.22 -20.11
C GLN A 391 -12.08 -12.06 -19.78
N ALA A 392 -12.61 -10.86 -19.51
CA ALA A 392 -11.81 -9.72 -19.11
C ALA A 392 -11.06 -9.96 -17.79
N LYS A 393 -11.70 -10.66 -16.84
CA LYS A 393 -11.08 -11.10 -15.58
C LYS A 393 -10.06 -12.22 -15.80
N ALA A 394 -10.39 -13.21 -16.63
CA ALA A 394 -9.51 -14.35 -16.90
C ALA A 394 -8.21 -13.92 -17.62
N ALA A 395 -8.29 -12.91 -18.48
CA ALA A 395 -7.15 -12.38 -19.22
C ALA A 395 -6.27 -11.42 -18.39
N PHE A 396 -6.75 -10.95 -17.23
CA PHE A 396 -6.04 -9.98 -16.41
C PHE A 396 -5.05 -10.65 -15.45
N TYR A 397 -3.90 -10.01 -15.32
CA TYR A 397 -2.93 -10.24 -14.25
C TYR A 397 -2.02 -9.04 -14.08
N HIS A 398 -1.45 -8.88 -12.88
CA HIS A 398 -0.52 -7.80 -12.55
C HIS A 398 0.78 -7.95 -13.35
N GLN A 399 1.21 -6.89 -14.03
CA GLN A 399 2.40 -6.85 -14.89
C GLN A 399 3.28 -5.64 -14.52
N PRO A 400 4.57 -5.61 -14.91
CA PRO A 400 5.51 -4.55 -14.53
C PRO A 400 5.03 -3.14 -14.90
N ARG A 401 4.31 -3.01 -16.01
CA ARG A 401 3.70 -1.73 -16.43
C ARG A 401 2.65 -1.18 -15.45
N HIS A 402 2.05 -2.01 -14.61
CA HIS A 402 1.08 -1.55 -13.61
C HIS A 402 1.80 -0.88 -12.41
N ASP A 403 3.00 -1.34 -12.05
CA ASP A 403 3.86 -0.60 -11.11
C ASP A 403 4.31 0.73 -11.73
N VAL A 404 4.57 0.79 -13.04
CA VAL A 404 4.86 2.05 -13.73
C VAL A 404 3.65 2.99 -13.79
N GLU A 405 2.45 2.48 -14.05
CA GLU A 405 1.22 3.28 -13.94
C GLU A 405 1.07 3.85 -12.53
N SER A 406 1.46 3.09 -11.49
CA SER A 406 1.48 3.56 -10.10
C SER A 406 2.50 4.68 -9.87
N VAL A 407 3.68 4.63 -10.51
CA VAL A 407 4.63 5.77 -10.58
C VAL A 407 3.99 6.98 -11.28
N GLY A 408 3.24 6.76 -12.36
CA GLY A 408 2.51 7.83 -13.06
C GLY A 408 1.48 8.53 -12.18
N TRP A 409 0.71 7.76 -11.39
CA TRP A 409 -0.20 8.32 -10.40
C TRP A 409 0.55 9.08 -9.29
N CYS A 410 1.73 8.61 -8.88
CA CYS A 410 2.58 9.35 -7.96
C CYS A 410 3.00 10.72 -8.56
N ILE A 411 3.41 10.74 -9.83
CA ILE A 411 3.77 11.97 -10.54
C ILE A 411 2.61 12.96 -10.59
N ILE A 412 1.45 12.50 -11.02
CA ILE A 412 0.25 13.33 -11.13
C ILE A 412 -0.13 13.91 -9.76
N ALA A 413 -0.19 13.06 -8.72
CA ALA A 413 -0.50 13.51 -7.37
C ALA A 413 0.49 14.58 -6.88
N PHE A 414 1.75 14.52 -7.34
CA PHE A 414 2.84 15.36 -6.80
C PHE A 414 2.68 16.72 -7.37
N CYS A 415 2.67 16.81 -8.69
CA CYS A 415 2.49 18.04 -9.43
C CYS A 415 1.20 18.77 -9.02
N LEU A 416 0.09 18.04 -8.77
CA LEU A 416 -1.15 18.64 -8.30
C LEU A 416 -1.02 19.25 -6.89
N ARG A 417 -0.25 18.63 -5.98
CA ARG A 417 -0.15 19.06 -4.58
C ARG A 417 1.06 19.92 -4.24
N SER A 418 2.06 19.98 -5.12
CA SER A 418 3.28 20.72 -4.88
C SER A 418 3.02 22.22 -4.79
N GLN A 419 3.49 22.82 -3.71
CA GLN A 419 3.45 24.25 -3.45
C GLN A 419 4.86 24.80 -3.64
N PRO A 420 5.10 25.72 -4.60
CA PRO A 420 6.36 26.43 -4.66
C PRO A 420 6.57 27.24 -3.38
N LYS A 421 7.82 27.25 -2.91
CA LYS A 421 8.23 27.90 -1.67
C LYS A 421 7.98 29.41 -1.73
N ASP A 422 7.57 29.99 -0.61
CA ASP A 422 7.28 31.43 -0.41
C ASP A 422 6.17 32.03 -1.30
N GLU A 423 5.47 31.22 -2.10
CA GLU A 423 4.36 31.68 -2.92
C GLU A 423 3.05 31.78 -2.12
N LYS A 424 2.17 32.70 -2.54
CA LYS A 424 0.86 32.88 -1.92
C LYS A 424 -0.12 31.79 -2.38
N VAL A 425 -1.07 31.47 -1.49
CA VAL A 425 -2.19 30.57 -1.80
C VAL A 425 -3.00 31.10 -2.98
N GLU A 426 -3.23 30.26 -3.98
CA GLU A 426 -3.92 30.61 -5.22
C GLU A 426 -5.40 30.98 -5.00
N HIS A 427 -5.90 31.89 -5.83
CA HIS A 427 -7.28 32.38 -5.73
C HIS A 427 -8.34 31.40 -6.27
N SER A 428 -7.98 30.44 -7.13
CA SER A 428 -8.91 29.44 -7.68
C SER A 428 -8.27 28.07 -7.75
N LEU A 429 -8.88 27.11 -7.04
CA LEU A 429 -8.46 25.71 -6.98
C LEU A 429 -9.48 24.77 -7.64
N VAL A 430 -10.38 25.31 -8.48
CA VAL A 430 -11.51 24.54 -9.04
C VAL A 430 -11.05 23.32 -9.84
N LEU A 431 -10.11 23.51 -10.77
CA LEU A 431 -9.61 22.40 -11.58
C LEU A 431 -8.67 21.47 -10.80
N LEU A 432 -7.88 22.00 -9.85
CA LEU A 432 -7.17 21.16 -8.89
C LEU A 432 -8.13 20.23 -8.15
N HIS A 433 -9.19 20.76 -7.55
CA HIS A 433 -10.17 19.97 -6.78
C HIS A 433 -10.87 18.94 -7.66
N LYS A 434 -11.18 19.29 -8.92
CA LYS A 434 -11.78 18.38 -9.88
C LYS A 434 -10.83 17.22 -10.21
N ALA A 435 -9.59 17.53 -10.59
CA ALA A 435 -8.56 16.53 -10.91
C ALA A 435 -8.26 15.63 -9.71
N TRP A 436 -8.12 16.24 -8.52
CA TRP A 436 -7.90 15.53 -7.27
C TRP A 436 -9.07 14.60 -6.93
N GLY A 437 -10.32 15.08 -7.06
CA GLY A 437 -11.50 14.25 -6.84
C GLY A 437 -11.57 13.05 -7.78
N PHE A 438 -11.18 13.21 -9.05
CA PHE A 438 -11.10 12.07 -9.98
C PHE A 438 -9.99 11.09 -9.64
N LEU A 439 -8.86 11.58 -9.10
CA LEU A 439 -7.73 10.75 -8.69
C LEU A 439 -8.06 9.91 -7.44
N THR A 440 -8.73 10.51 -6.46
CA THR A 440 -9.03 9.85 -5.17
C THR A 440 -10.26 8.95 -5.22
N GLN A 441 -11.16 9.14 -6.20
CA GLN A 441 -12.36 8.32 -6.36
C GLN A 441 -12.13 7.12 -7.28
N SER A 442 -12.33 5.92 -6.73
CA SER A 442 -12.28 4.65 -7.47
C SER A 442 -13.18 4.72 -8.72
N GLY A 443 -12.62 4.34 -9.87
CA GLY A 443 -13.33 4.28 -11.14
C GLY A 443 -13.36 5.59 -11.96
N TYR A 444 -12.89 6.72 -11.40
CA TYR A 444 -12.89 8.02 -12.10
C TYR A 444 -11.51 8.44 -12.63
N ARG A 445 -10.46 7.63 -12.41
CA ARG A 445 -9.10 7.95 -12.90
C ARG A 445 -9.01 8.12 -14.43
N LEU A 446 -9.95 7.57 -15.19
CA LEU A 446 -10.03 7.81 -16.65
C LEU A 446 -10.29 9.29 -16.98
N ASP A 447 -11.02 10.01 -16.14
CA ASP A 447 -11.28 11.44 -16.34
C ASP A 447 -10.02 12.29 -16.14
N VAL A 448 -9.09 11.85 -15.28
CA VAL A 448 -7.76 12.48 -15.15
C VAL A 448 -6.95 12.31 -16.43
N LEU A 449 -6.99 11.11 -17.02
CA LEU A 449 -6.25 10.80 -18.25
C LEU A 449 -6.83 11.51 -19.48
N GLY A 450 -8.11 11.86 -19.44
CA GLY A 450 -8.79 12.62 -20.49
C GLY A 450 -8.66 14.14 -20.37
N MET A 451 -7.92 14.65 -19.38
CA MET A 451 -7.70 16.09 -19.23
C MET A 451 -6.91 16.66 -20.41
N THR A 452 -7.35 17.79 -20.94
CA THR A 452 -6.62 18.49 -22.00
C THR A 452 -5.35 19.16 -21.45
N LEU A 453 -4.44 19.56 -22.34
CA LEU A 453 -3.28 20.38 -21.96
C LEU A 453 -3.70 21.62 -21.15
N GLN A 454 -4.75 22.33 -21.60
CA GLN A 454 -5.24 23.52 -20.92
C GLN A 454 -5.81 23.19 -19.53
N ASP A 455 -6.45 22.03 -19.37
CA ASP A 455 -6.93 21.59 -18.06
C ASP A 455 -5.76 21.32 -17.10
N TRP A 456 -4.69 20.68 -17.59
CA TRP A 456 -3.48 20.46 -16.79
C TRP A 456 -2.81 21.77 -16.37
N GLU A 457 -2.56 22.69 -17.30
CA GLU A 457 -1.96 24.00 -17.01
C GLU A 457 -2.75 24.79 -15.96
N ARG A 458 -4.08 24.62 -15.94
CA ARG A 458 -4.97 25.30 -14.98
C ARG A 458 -5.16 24.54 -13.66
N ALA A 459 -4.89 23.24 -13.62
CA ALA A 459 -4.95 22.44 -12.40
C ALA A 459 -3.66 22.57 -11.57
N LEU A 460 -2.52 22.77 -12.23
CA LEU A 460 -1.22 23.00 -11.61
C LEU A 460 -1.10 24.40 -11.03
N HIS A 461 -0.16 24.57 -10.09
CA HIS A 461 0.20 25.90 -9.61
C HIS A 461 0.74 26.74 -10.79
N PRO A 462 0.48 28.07 -10.88
CA PRO A 462 0.90 28.92 -12.00
C PRO A 462 2.39 28.81 -12.35
N ARG A 463 3.26 28.67 -11.34
CA ARG A 463 4.70 28.45 -11.55
C ARG A 463 5.05 27.06 -12.08
N LEU A 464 4.19 26.06 -11.87
CA LEU A 464 4.37 24.68 -12.32
C LEU A 464 3.64 24.39 -13.63
N LYS A 465 2.98 25.38 -14.25
CA LYS A 465 2.19 25.20 -15.48
C LYS A 465 2.98 24.56 -16.63
N PHE A 466 4.29 24.78 -16.68
CA PHE A 466 5.16 24.23 -17.72
C PHE A 466 5.20 22.69 -17.71
N LEU A 467 4.86 22.05 -16.59
CA LEU A 467 4.73 20.59 -16.49
C LEU A 467 3.46 20.06 -17.19
N GLY A 468 2.54 20.94 -17.64
CA GLY A 468 1.26 20.54 -18.21
C GLY A 468 1.40 19.65 -19.46
N MET A 469 2.32 19.99 -20.37
CA MET A 469 2.60 19.17 -21.56
C MET A 469 3.23 17.83 -21.20
N PHE A 470 4.12 17.81 -20.20
CA PHE A 470 4.71 16.56 -19.70
C PHE A 470 3.65 15.64 -19.10
N LEU A 471 2.75 16.14 -18.26
CA LEU A 471 1.65 15.35 -17.69
C LEU A 471 0.69 14.85 -18.77
N PHE A 472 0.35 15.70 -19.73
CA PHE A 472 -0.47 15.32 -20.88
C PHE A 472 0.14 14.12 -21.64
N ARG A 473 1.42 14.20 -22.03
CA ARG A 473 2.13 13.11 -22.73
C ARG A 473 2.29 11.86 -21.88
N LEU A 474 2.50 12.01 -20.56
CA LEU A 474 2.56 10.88 -19.62
C LEU A 474 1.21 10.15 -19.61
N CYS A 475 0.11 10.89 -19.53
CA CYS A 475 -1.25 10.35 -19.61
C CYS A 475 -1.50 9.62 -20.94
N GLU A 476 -1.00 10.13 -22.06
CA GLU A 476 -1.14 9.47 -23.38
C GLU A 476 -0.44 8.10 -23.42
N GLN A 477 0.73 7.95 -22.81
CA GLN A 477 1.45 6.67 -22.73
C GLN A 477 0.78 5.68 -21.76
N MET A 478 0.15 6.21 -20.70
CA MET A 478 -0.47 5.43 -19.62
C MET A 478 -1.92 5.03 -19.93
N SER A 479 -2.64 5.83 -20.72
CA SER A 479 -4.08 5.66 -21.00
C SER A 479 -4.44 4.30 -21.62
N PRO A 480 -3.72 3.79 -22.63
CA PRO A 480 -4.11 2.58 -23.35
C PRO A 480 -4.04 1.32 -22.48
N GLU A 481 -4.90 0.34 -22.77
CA GLU A 481 -4.81 -0.99 -22.18
C GLU A 481 -3.90 -1.88 -23.04
N TYR A 482 -2.66 -2.05 -22.58
CA TYR A 482 -1.60 -2.77 -23.30
C TYR A 482 -1.94 -4.26 -23.49
N GLY A 483 -2.84 -4.82 -22.67
CA GLY A 483 -3.35 -6.18 -22.83
C GLY A 483 -4.07 -6.44 -24.16
N PHE A 484 -4.40 -5.40 -24.93
CA PHE A 484 -5.01 -5.51 -26.26
C PHE A 484 -4.04 -5.34 -27.43
N LEU A 485 -2.74 -5.24 -27.20
CA LEU A 485 -1.75 -5.18 -28.28
C LEU A 485 -1.27 -6.58 -28.67
N SER A 486 -1.16 -6.81 -29.98
CA SER A 486 -0.63 -8.04 -30.58
C SER A 486 0.51 -7.72 -31.55
N PRO A 487 1.75 -8.23 -31.31
CA PRO A 487 2.16 -8.90 -30.08
C PRO A 487 2.08 -7.96 -28.85
N PRO A 488 2.07 -8.50 -27.62
CA PRO A 488 2.18 -7.69 -26.42
C PRO A 488 3.48 -6.86 -26.43
N PRO A 489 3.47 -5.61 -25.91
CA PRO A 489 4.67 -4.80 -25.79
C PRO A 489 5.71 -5.47 -24.88
N PRO A 490 7.00 -5.15 -25.06
CA PRO A 490 8.04 -5.51 -24.09
C PRO A 490 7.63 -5.10 -22.67
N GLN A 491 8.01 -5.91 -21.69
CA GLN A 491 7.58 -5.72 -20.29
C GLN A 491 8.03 -4.39 -19.69
N ASP A 492 9.18 -3.89 -20.13
CA ASP A 492 9.78 -2.62 -19.72
C ASP A 492 9.49 -1.45 -20.69
N HIS A 493 8.53 -1.61 -21.59
CA HIS A 493 8.15 -0.56 -22.54
C HIS A 493 7.73 0.75 -21.84
N LEU A 494 6.82 0.65 -20.86
CA LEU A 494 6.30 1.85 -20.18
C LEU A 494 7.37 2.51 -19.30
N HIS A 495 8.32 1.74 -18.75
CA HIS A 495 9.51 2.29 -18.08
C HIS A 495 10.28 3.20 -19.03
N GLU A 496 10.62 2.69 -20.22
CA GLU A 496 11.36 3.43 -21.24
C GLU A 496 10.62 4.71 -21.66
N ALA A 497 9.32 4.61 -21.94
CA ALA A 497 8.51 5.76 -22.36
C ALA A 497 8.51 6.88 -21.31
N PHE A 498 8.28 6.53 -20.03
CA PHE A 498 8.29 7.51 -18.94
C PHE A 498 9.68 8.09 -18.71
N GLN A 499 10.73 7.27 -18.75
CA GLN A 499 12.11 7.73 -18.58
C GLN A 499 12.51 8.76 -19.66
N ARG A 500 12.14 8.53 -20.93
CA ARG A 500 12.40 9.51 -22.01
C ARG A 500 11.61 10.80 -21.81
N LEU A 501 10.34 10.73 -21.42
CA LEU A 501 9.53 11.92 -21.13
C LEU A 501 10.11 12.73 -19.96
N ILE A 502 10.57 12.06 -18.91
CA ILE A 502 11.21 12.70 -17.75
C ILE A 502 12.52 13.38 -18.17
N LEU A 503 13.38 12.71 -18.94
CA LEU A 503 14.62 13.30 -19.43
C LEU A 503 14.38 14.55 -20.28
N ASN A 504 13.39 14.51 -21.18
CA ASN A 504 13.01 15.68 -21.96
C ASN A 504 12.52 16.81 -21.06
N GLN A 505 11.67 16.52 -20.06
CA GLN A 505 11.18 17.56 -19.16
C GLN A 505 12.32 18.18 -18.35
N ILE A 506 13.31 17.40 -17.89
CA ILE A 506 14.49 17.93 -17.18
C ILE A 506 15.33 18.83 -18.09
N ASP A 507 15.50 18.47 -19.37
CA ASP A 507 16.27 19.26 -20.35
C ASP A 507 15.55 20.56 -20.74
N GLU A 508 14.22 20.54 -20.82
CA GLU A 508 13.37 21.68 -21.18
C GLU A 508 13.18 22.68 -20.02
N MET A 509 13.51 22.31 -18.78
CA MET A 509 13.39 23.19 -17.61
C MET A 509 14.37 24.37 -17.68
N ALA A 510 13.82 25.59 -17.74
CA ALA A 510 14.62 26.82 -17.69
C ALA A 510 15.11 27.15 -16.27
N GLU A 511 14.29 26.87 -15.26
CA GLU A 511 14.61 27.09 -13.85
C GLU A 511 14.22 25.86 -13.02
N ASP A 512 14.94 25.63 -11.92
CA ASP A 512 14.53 24.67 -10.91
C ASP A 512 13.74 25.39 -9.81
N ILE A 513 12.57 24.86 -9.46
CA ILE A 513 11.64 25.49 -8.53
C ILE A 513 11.75 24.81 -7.17
N GLU A 514 12.09 25.60 -6.16
CA GLU A 514 12.03 25.17 -4.76
C GLU A 514 10.60 24.95 -4.30
N LEU A 515 10.39 23.88 -3.53
CA LEU A 515 9.10 23.46 -3.02
C LEU A 515 9.02 23.63 -1.50
N ASP A 516 7.81 23.89 -1.01
CA ASP A 516 7.50 23.80 0.42
C ASP A 516 7.23 22.34 0.79
N THR A 517 8.14 21.74 1.56
CA THR A 517 8.08 20.34 2.01
C THR A 517 7.18 20.13 3.23
N GLU A 518 6.67 21.21 3.81
CA GLU A 518 5.79 21.17 5.00
C GLU A 518 4.34 21.53 4.65
N LYS A 519 4.13 22.41 3.67
CA LYS A 519 2.79 22.84 3.23
C LYS A 519 2.53 22.44 1.79
N LEU A 520 1.64 21.47 1.64
CA LEU A 520 1.10 21.07 0.34
C LEU A 520 -0.12 21.94 -0.02
N ARG A 521 -0.42 22.08 -1.32
CA ARG A 521 -1.63 22.75 -1.81
C ARG A 521 -2.87 22.10 -1.19
N GLU A 522 -3.82 22.94 -0.78
CA GLU A 522 -5.04 22.47 -0.13
C GLU A 522 -5.98 21.76 -1.12
N VAL A 523 -6.54 20.63 -0.67
CA VAL A 523 -7.55 19.84 -1.37
C VAL A 523 -8.75 19.60 -0.45
N PRO A 524 -9.96 19.32 -0.96
CA PRO A 524 -11.19 19.31 -0.17
C PRO A 524 -11.17 18.35 1.03
N GLU A 525 -10.47 17.20 0.96
CA GLU A 525 -10.36 16.27 2.10
C GLU A 525 -9.57 16.86 3.28
N LEU A 526 -8.60 17.76 3.02
CA LEU A 526 -7.84 18.44 4.08
C LEU A 526 -8.68 19.46 4.84
N ARG A 527 -9.71 20.06 4.21
CA ARG A 527 -10.65 20.96 4.91
C ARG A 527 -11.51 20.19 5.92
N GLN A 528 -11.94 18.97 5.57
CA GLN A 528 -12.69 18.11 6.49
C GLN A 528 -11.82 17.63 7.66
N GLN A 529 -10.54 17.31 7.40
CA GLN A 529 -9.59 16.96 8.47
C GLN A 529 -9.22 18.14 9.37
N LYS A 530 -9.03 19.37 8.84
CA LYS A 530 -8.79 20.57 9.68
C LYS A 530 -9.97 20.91 10.58
N HIS A 531 -11.21 20.71 10.12
CA HIS A 531 -12.40 20.90 10.96
C HIS A 531 -12.61 19.79 12.00
N GLN A 532 -12.08 18.59 11.79
CA GLN A 532 -12.04 17.53 12.80
C GLN A 532 -10.82 17.64 13.74
N GLY A 533 -9.72 18.25 13.29
CA GLY A 533 -8.47 18.41 14.04
C GLY A 533 -8.54 19.40 15.20
N MET A 534 -9.54 20.29 15.25
CA MET A 534 -9.81 21.10 16.45
C MET A 534 -10.51 20.32 17.57
N ALA A 535 -10.94 19.07 17.34
CA ALA A 535 -11.60 18.24 18.35
C ALA A 535 -10.80 16.99 18.78
N THR A 536 -9.75 16.56 18.06
CA THR A 536 -8.88 15.46 18.49
C THR A 536 -7.48 15.61 17.90
N SER A 537 -6.52 16.10 18.69
CA SER A 537 -5.10 15.95 18.39
C SER A 537 -4.69 14.52 18.76
N PHE A 538 -4.66 13.60 17.79
CA PHE A 538 -3.80 12.40 17.70
C PHE A 538 -4.28 11.55 16.50
N GLY A 539 -3.50 11.53 15.41
CA GLY A 539 -3.61 10.57 14.29
C GLY A 539 -4.66 10.89 13.20
N PRO A 540 -4.34 10.70 11.90
CA PRO A 540 -5.32 10.85 10.83
C PRO A 540 -6.40 9.75 10.89
N SER A 541 -7.60 10.15 10.49
CA SER A 541 -8.87 9.44 10.54
C SER A 541 -8.85 8.04 9.89
N LEU A 542 -9.38 7.06 10.65
CA LEU A 542 -9.76 5.72 10.25
C LEU A 542 -10.78 5.72 9.09
N GLY A 543 -10.41 5.10 7.97
CA GLY A 543 -11.33 4.61 6.94
C GLY A 543 -11.39 3.08 7.01
N GLN A 544 -12.58 2.53 7.23
CA GLN A 544 -12.81 1.08 7.18
C GLN A 544 -12.61 0.58 5.74
N SER A 545 -11.54 -0.17 5.49
CA SER A 545 -11.44 -1.08 4.34
C SER A 545 -11.32 -2.51 4.84
N SER A 546 -12.42 -3.06 5.36
CA SER A 546 -12.52 -4.51 5.55
C SER A 546 -12.79 -5.16 4.19
N SER A 547 -11.78 -5.80 3.60
CA SER A 547 -11.99 -6.84 2.60
C SER A 547 -12.71 -8.01 3.27
N SER A 548 -14.03 -8.09 3.10
CA SER A 548 -14.80 -9.24 3.56
C SER A 548 -14.51 -10.45 2.67
N PRO A 549 -14.29 -11.66 3.22
CA PRO A 549 -14.25 -12.88 2.44
C PRO A 549 -15.64 -13.14 1.83
N SER A 550 -15.67 -13.38 0.53
CA SER A 550 -16.86 -13.79 -0.21
C SER A 550 -17.51 -15.01 0.46
N LYS A 551 -18.75 -14.82 0.95
CA LYS A 551 -19.60 -15.90 1.43
C LYS A 551 -19.89 -16.86 0.27
N ARG A 552 -19.18 -17.99 0.24
CA ARG A 552 -19.57 -19.15 -0.57
C ARG A 552 -20.97 -19.59 -0.18
N ARG A 553 -21.95 -19.35 -1.05
CA ARG A 553 -23.26 -20.01 -1.01
C ARG A 553 -23.06 -21.50 -1.32
N PRO A 554 -23.53 -22.44 -0.50
CA PRO A 554 -23.50 -23.85 -0.87
C PRO A 554 -24.55 -24.10 -1.95
N THR A 555 -24.08 -24.47 -3.14
CA THR A 555 -24.89 -25.01 -4.23
C THR A 555 -25.53 -26.32 -3.79
N LYS A 556 -26.86 -26.37 -3.76
CA LYS A 556 -27.66 -27.60 -3.71
C LYS A 556 -27.28 -28.47 -4.91
N ARG A 557 -26.52 -29.55 -4.68
CA ARG A 557 -26.43 -30.67 -5.61
C ARG A 557 -27.64 -31.56 -5.39
N SER A 558 -28.50 -31.62 -6.38
CA SER A 558 -29.51 -32.64 -6.58
C SER A 558 -28.81 -33.98 -6.82
N ALA A 559 -29.17 -35.01 -6.07
CA ALA A 559 -28.87 -36.40 -6.40
C ALA A 559 -30.19 -37.18 -6.51
N PRO A 560 -30.26 -38.23 -7.35
CA PRO A 560 -31.50 -38.79 -7.85
C PRO A 560 -32.13 -39.80 -6.89
N SER A 561 -33.43 -40.00 -7.12
CA SER A 561 -34.33 -40.92 -6.44
C SER A 561 -33.89 -42.37 -6.49
N GLU A 562 -34.03 -43.09 -5.37
CA GLU A 562 -34.51 -44.46 -5.32
C GLU A 562 -34.88 -44.86 -3.88
N GLY A 563 -35.98 -45.61 -3.71
CA GLY A 563 -36.24 -46.42 -2.51
C GLY A 563 -37.18 -45.85 -1.42
N LYS A 564 -38.50 -45.97 -1.63
CA LYS A 564 -39.49 -46.19 -0.55
C LYS A 564 -39.40 -47.66 -0.08
N PRO A 565 -39.83 -48.07 1.14
CA PRO A 565 -41.21 -47.86 1.58
C PRO A 565 -41.53 -47.75 3.10
N THR A 566 -42.75 -47.25 3.35
CA THR A 566 -43.73 -47.59 4.41
C THR A 566 -43.44 -47.38 5.90
N ALA A 567 -44.23 -46.50 6.55
CA ALA A 567 -45.21 -46.88 7.58
C ALA A 567 -46.17 -45.72 7.91
N THR A 568 -47.38 -46.10 8.34
CA THR A 568 -48.68 -45.42 8.28
C THR A 568 -48.98 -44.56 9.53
N PRO A 569 -49.99 -43.65 9.49
CA PRO A 569 -50.26 -42.64 10.52
C PRO A 569 -51.41 -43.02 11.47
N GLN A 570 -51.46 -42.40 12.66
CA GLN A 570 -52.64 -42.41 13.52
C GLN A 570 -53.09 -41.02 13.98
N LYS A 571 -54.42 -40.87 13.93
CA LYS A 571 -55.30 -39.74 14.19
C LYS A 571 -55.50 -39.44 15.68
N ARG A 572 -55.85 -38.17 15.98
CA ARG A 572 -57.02 -37.66 16.76
C ARG A 572 -56.63 -36.31 17.41
N ALA A 573 -57.48 -35.32 17.61
CA ALA A 573 -58.86 -34.99 17.24
C ALA A 573 -59.17 -33.57 17.78
N LYS A 574 -60.12 -32.86 17.14
CA LYS A 574 -61.10 -31.87 17.67
C LYS A 574 -60.54 -30.65 18.44
N ASN A 575 -61.07 -29.43 18.41
CA ASN A 575 -62.25 -28.69 17.90
C ASN A 575 -61.71 -27.23 17.77
N GLU A 576 -62.30 -26.26 17.07
CA GLU A 576 -63.61 -25.68 17.29
C GLU A 576 -63.86 -24.56 16.26
N SER A 577 -65.11 -24.45 15.82
CA SER A 577 -65.58 -23.51 14.81
C SER A 577 -66.23 -22.28 15.46
N SER A 578 -66.02 -21.09 14.89
CA SER A 578 -67.06 -20.05 14.94
C SER A 578 -67.17 -19.30 13.59
N ARG A 579 -68.36 -19.45 13.00
CA ARG A 579 -68.85 -18.77 11.79
C ARG A 579 -69.67 -17.56 12.24
N LYS A 580 -69.49 -16.40 11.59
CA LYS A 580 -70.56 -15.41 11.41
C LYS A 580 -70.50 -14.84 10.00
N ALA A 581 -71.53 -15.13 9.22
CA ALA A 581 -71.91 -14.41 8.01
C ALA A 581 -73.44 -14.35 7.96
N ARG A 582 -74.00 -13.18 7.65
CA ARG A 582 -75.43 -12.94 7.38
C ARG A 582 -75.47 -12.02 6.14
N LYS A 583 -75.86 -12.57 4.97
CA LYS A 583 -77.11 -12.31 4.21
C LYS A 583 -77.37 -10.82 3.99
N THR A 584 -77.46 -10.29 2.77
CA THR A 584 -78.48 -10.47 1.69
C THR A 584 -77.93 -9.76 0.44
N ARG A 585 -78.32 -10.00 -0.83
CA ARG A 585 -79.51 -10.58 -1.44
C ARG A 585 -79.11 -11.12 -2.82
#